data_AF-X1PG36-F1
#
_entry.id   AF-X1PG36-F1
#
_cell.length_a   1.000
_cell.length_b   1.000
_cell.length_c   1.000
_cell.angle_alpha   90.00
_cell.angle_beta   90.00
_cell.angle_gamma   90.00
#
_symmetry.space_group_name_H-M   'P 1'
#
loop_
_entity.id
_entity.type
_entity.pdbx_description
1 polymer ?
#
loop_
_entity_poly.entity_id
_entity_poly.type
_entity_poly.pdbx_seq_one_letter_code
_entity_poly.pdbx_strand_id
1 'polypeptide(L)'
;DFGTKKLWDVLEYLEKEGVLHYVKKKWYWMSEAYPTEEISLRSASVDNFVIIDTTDQQEQVIGEMDKASVPTLIYEGAIYLHEGEQYAIHKLDYLFLPR
;
A
#
# COMPACT_ATOMS: atom_id res chain seq x y z
N ASP A 1 -11.49 -25.88 11.57
CA ASP A 1 -12.68 -25.15 11.14
C ASP A 1 -12.27 -23.71 10.84
N PHE A 2 -12.48 -23.22 9.62
CA PHE A 2 -12.03 -21.89 9.21
C PHE A 2 -13.11 -20.85 9.54
N GLY A 3 -13.27 -20.58 10.84
CA GLY A 3 -13.86 -19.36 11.39
C GLY A 3 -15.35 -19.06 11.19
N THR A 4 -16.01 -19.41 10.07
CA THR A 4 -17.44 -19.12 9.83
C THR A 4 -18.10 -20.09 8.84
N LYS A 5 -19.44 -20.16 8.86
CA LYS A 5 -20.28 -20.99 7.98
C LYS A 5 -20.24 -20.62 6.49
N LYS A 6 -19.53 -19.56 6.08
CA LYS A 6 -19.53 -19.04 4.69
C LYS A 6 -18.33 -19.49 3.85
N LEU A 7 -17.49 -20.39 4.37
CA LEU A 7 -16.29 -20.84 3.67
C LEU A 7 -16.61 -21.49 2.31
N TRP A 8 -17.71 -22.24 2.22
CA TRP A 8 -18.12 -22.92 0.99
C TRP A 8 -18.45 -21.94 -0.13
N ASP A 9 -19.24 -20.91 0.17
CA ASP A 9 -19.62 -19.87 -0.81
C ASP A 9 -18.36 -19.16 -1.39
N VAL A 10 -17.35 -18.92 -0.55
CA VAL A 10 -16.08 -18.29 -0.97
C VAL A 10 -15.26 -19.24 -1.83
N LEU A 11 -15.18 -20.53 -1.48
CA LEU A 11 -14.43 -21.52 -2.25
C LEU A 11 -15.06 -21.77 -3.63
N GLU A 12 -16.39 -21.87 -3.69
CA GLU A 12 -17.13 -21.99 -4.96
C GLU A 12 -16.95 -20.75 -5.85
N TYR A 13 -16.97 -19.55 -5.25
CA TYR A 13 -16.70 -18.32 -5.97
C TYR A 13 -15.29 -18.32 -6.56
N LEU A 14 -14.26 -18.66 -5.77
CA LEU A 14 -12.87 -18.70 -6.23
C LEU A 14 -12.62 -19.81 -7.28
N GLU A 15 -13.38 -20.91 -7.26
CA GLU A 15 -13.37 -21.90 -8.33
C GLU A 15 -13.88 -21.33 -9.64
N LYS A 16 -15.02 -20.63 -9.57
CA LYS A 16 -15.68 -20.03 -10.73
C LYS A 16 -14.79 -18.96 -11.38
N GLU A 17 -14.03 -18.20 -10.59
CA GLU A 17 -13.06 -17.22 -11.07
C GLU A 17 -11.74 -17.88 -11.57
N GLY A 18 -11.63 -19.21 -11.54
CA GLY A 18 -10.47 -19.95 -12.04
C GLY A 18 -9.23 -19.90 -11.15
N VAL A 19 -9.34 -19.34 -9.95
CA VAL A 19 -8.24 -19.21 -8.98
C VAL A 19 -7.99 -20.53 -8.26
N LEU A 20 -9.06 -21.27 -7.98
CA LEU A 20 -9.01 -22.59 -7.35
C LEU A 20 -9.54 -23.68 -8.28
N HIS A 21 -9.15 -24.92 -8.02
CA HIS A 21 -9.71 -26.11 -8.64
C HIS A 21 -10.05 -27.19 -7.60
N TYR A 22 -11.28 -27.72 -7.66
CA TYR A 22 -11.74 -28.77 -6.74
C TYR A 22 -11.53 -30.18 -7.31
N VAL A 23 -10.71 -30.99 -6.65
CA VAL A 23 -10.47 -32.39 -7.03
C VAL A 23 -10.38 -33.27 -5.79
N LYS A 24 -11.06 -34.42 -5.80
CA LYS A 24 -11.00 -35.43 -4.72
C LYS A 24 -11.19 -34.85 -3.32
N LYS A 25 -12.18 -33.97 -3.16
CA LYS A 25 -12.50 -33.29 -1.90
C LYS A 25 -11.42 -32.33 -1.39
N LYS A 26 -10.56 -31.83 -2.26
CA LYS A 26 -9.50 -30.86 -1.96
C LYS A 26 -9.51 -29.73 -2.98
N TRP A 27 -9.10 -28.56 -2.53
CA TRP A 27 -8.96 -27.35 -3.33
C TRP A 27 -7.49 -27.10 -3.62
N TYR A 28 -7.17 -26.80 -4.88
CA TYR A 28 -5.82 -26.53 -5.37
C TYR A 28 -5.75 -25.12 -5.96
N TRP A 29 -4.70 -24.38 -5.63
CA TRP A 29 -4.42 -23.07 -6.23
C TRP A 29 -3.95 -23.26 -7.67
N MET A 30 -4.55 -22.52 -8.60
CA MET A 30 -4.29 -22.62 -10.03
C MET A 30 -3.71 -21.34 -10.65
N SER A 31 -3.73 -20.22 -9.92
CA SER A 31 -3.17 -18.95 -10.42
C SER A 31 -1.65 -18.96 -10.39
N GLU A 32 -1.03 -18.41 -11.43
CA GLU A 32 0.43 -18.20 -11.49
C GLU A 32 0.89 -17.09 -10.54
N ALA A 33 -0.01 -16.19 -10.13
CA ALA A 33 0.28 -15.15 -9.14
C ALA A 33 0.36 -15.75 -7.74
N TYR A 34 1.42 -15.42 -6.99
CA TYR A 34 1.58 -15.84 -5.61
C TYR A 34 0.70 -14.95 -4.71
N PRO A 35 -0.36 -15.49 -4.06
CA PRO A 35 -1.38 -14.67 -3.40
C PRO A 35 -0.86 -13.82 -2.24
N THR A 36 0.30 -14.17 -1.70
CA THR A 36 0.92 -13.46 -0.58
C THR A 36 1.57 -12.13 -1.00
N GLU A 37 1.84 -11.92 -2.30
CA GLU A 37 2.43 -10.66 -2.78
C GLU A 37 1.43 -9.50 -2.82
N GLU A 38 0.15 -9.80 -3.07
CA GLU A 38 -0.89 -8.77 -3.17
C GLU A 38 -1.61 -8.48 -1.84
N ILE A 39 -1.39 -9.32 -0.82
CA ILE A 39 -2.12 -9.25 0.44
C ILE A 39 -1.20 -8.74 1.54
N SER A 40 -1.33 -7.44 1.87
CA SER A 40 -0.75 -6.89 3.09
C SER A 40 -1.55 -7.31 4.33
N LEU A 41 -0.88 -7.87 5.34
CA LEU A 41 -1.48 -8.19 6.65
C LEU A 41 -1.85 -6.94 7.47
N ARG A 42 -1.43 -5.76 7.01
CA ARG A 42 -1.85 -4.45 7.52
C ARG A 42 -2.68 -3.82 6.41
N SER A 43 -4.00 -3.73 6.61
CA SER A 43 -4.94 -3.25 5.58
C SER A 43 -4.81 -1.75 5.23
N ALA A 44 -3.90 -1.03 5.88
CA ALA A 44 -3.48 0.29 5.46
C ALA A 44 -2.41 0.12 4.37
N SER A 45 -2.69 0.63 3.17
CA SER A 45 -1.77 0.65 2.03
C SER A 45 -0.34 1.00 2.45
N VAL A 46 0.66 0.34 1.83
CA VAL A 46 2.10 0.63 1.99
C VAL A 46 2.50 1.91 1.23
N ASP A 47 1.54 2.62 0.63
CA ASP A 47 1.82 3.89 -0.05
C ASP A 47 2.24 4.94 0.99
N ASN A 48 3.54 5.08 1.21
CA ASN A 48 4.14 6.19 1.92
C ASN A 48 4.55 7.27 0.93
N PHE A 49 4.45 8.52 1.36
CA PHE A 49 5.08 9.66 0.74
C PHE A 49 6.44 9.88 1.36
N VAL A 50 7.43 10.12 0.51
CA VAL A 50 8.78 10.51 0.94
C VAL A 50 8.87 12.03 0.91
N ILE A 51 9.39 12.63 1.99
CA ILE A 51 9.65 14.06 2.08
C ILE A 51 11.12 14.28 1.74
N ILE A 52 11.36 15.03 0.68
CA ILE A 52 12.69 15.32 0.15
C ILE A 52 13.01 16.79 0.40
N ASP A 53 14.11 17.05 1.10
CA ASP A 53 14.70 18.37 1.21
C ASP A 53 15.50 18.67 -0.06
N THR A 54 15.14 19.76 -0.74
CA THR A 54 15.76 20.25 -1.97
C THR A 54 16.45 21.61 -1.76
N THR A 55 16.78 21.96 -0.51
CA THR A 55 17.39 23.26 -0.18
C THR A 55 18.79 23.41 -0.75
N ASP A 56 19.57 22.33 -0.70
CA ASP A 56 20.94 22.27 -1.23
C ASP A 56 20.98 21.58 -2.61
N GLN A 57 22.16 21.59 -3.25
CA GLN A 57 22.37 20.88 -4.53
C GLN A 57 22.17 19.37 -4.44
N GLN A 58 22.28 18.81 -3.24
CA GLN A 58 22.10 17.38 -2.99
C GLN A 58 20.77 17.16 -2.26
N GLU A 59 19.82 16.55 -2.95
CA GLU A 59 18.53 16.17 -2.39
C GLU A 59 18.71 15.13 -1.27
N GLN A 60 17.98 15.31 -0.17
CA GLN A 60 18.04 14.40 0.98
C GLN A 60 16.64 13.99 1.42
N VAL A 61 16.46 12.71 1.74
CA VAL A 61 15.23 12.23 2.34
C VAL A 61 15.23 12.58 3.83
N ILE A 62 14.25 13.37 4.25
CA ILE A 62 14.10 13.84 5.64
C ILE A 62 12.87 13.24 6.34
N GLY A 63 12.13 12.37 5.67
CA GLY A 63 11.03 11.68 6.34
C GLY A 63 10.12 10.91 5.40
N GLU A 64 9.22 10.16 6.03
CA GLU A 64 8.15 9.44 5.37
C GLU A 64 6.83 9.73 6.07
N MET A 65 5.74 9.73 5.32
CA MET A 65 4.40 9.92 5.83
C MET A 65 3.43 8.97 5.15
N ASP A 66 2.47 8.44 5.89
CA ASP A 66 1.42 7.62 5.29
C ASP A 66 0.51 8.45 4.37
N LYS A 67 0.05 7.85 3.26
CA LYS A 67 -0.83 8.50 2.28
C LYS A 67 -2.14 9.05 2.86
N ALA A 68 -2.64 8.50 3.97
CA ALA A 68 -3.88 8.97 4.57
C ALA A 68 -3.71 10.31 5.32
N SER A 69 -2.52 10.55 5.89
CA SER A 69 -2.18 11.78 6.60
C SER A 69 -1.81 12.95 5.67
N VAL A 70 -1.38 12.65 4.44
CA VAL A 70 -0.89 13.64 3.46
C VAL A 70 -1.83 14.81 3.19
N PRO A 71 -3.14 14.61 2.92
CA PRO A 71 -4.05 15.72 2.61
C PRO A 71 -4.15 16.78 3.72
N THR A 72 -3.83 16.42 4.96
CA THR A 72 -3.92 17.29 6.12
C THR A 72 -2.59 17.88 6.58
N LEU A 73 -1.48 17.15 6.42
CA LEU A 73 -0.21 17.50 7.07
C LEU A 73 0.85 18.02 6.10
N ILE A 74 0.86 17.58 4.84
CA ILE A 74 1.93 17.91 3.88
C ILE A 74 1.39 18.28 2.48
N TYR A 75 0.29 19.04 2.43
CA TYR A 75 -0.20 19.65 1.19
C TYR A 75 0.71 20.80 0.73
N GLU A 76 0.60 21.22 -0.53
CA GLU A 76 1.39 22.32 -1.08
C GLU A 76 1.12 23.64 -0.32
N GLY A 77 2.19 24.26 0.20
CA GLY A 77 2.12 25.42 1.08
C GLY A 77 2.05 25.10 2.58
N ALA A 78 1.97 23.83 2.97
CA ALA A 78 2.05 23.43 4.37
C ALA A 78 3.45 23.66 4.96
N ILE A 79 3.53 23.78 6.29
CA ILE A 79 4.79 23.76 7.04
C ILE A 79 4.95 22.39 7.69
N TYR A 80 5.99 21.67 7.28
CA TYR A 80 6.44 20.43 7.87
C TYR A 80 7.52 20.71 8.92
N LEU A 81 7.35 20.16 10.13
CA LEU A 81 8.32 20.29 11.22
C LEU A 81 9.08 18.96 11.38
N HIS A 82 10.39 19.00 11.19
CA HIS A 82 11.25 17.82 11.34
C HIS A 82 12.41 18.13 12.27
N GLU A 83 12.52 17.40 13.38
CA GLU A 83 13.57 17.57 14.39
C GLU A 83 13.74 19.03 14.92
N GLY A 84 12.66 19.81 14.89
CA GLY A 84 12.66 21.21 15.34
C GLY A 84 12.92 22.24 14.22
N GLU A 85 13.30 21.78 13.03
CA GLU A 85 13.48 22.60 11.83
C GLU A 85 12.18 22.66 11.02
N GLN A 86 11.92 23.83 10.41
CA GLN A 86 10.71 24.08 9.61
C GLN A 86 11.01 24.00 8.12
N TYR A 87 10.19 23.24 7.40
CA TYR A 87 10.26 23.06 5.96
C TYR A 87 8.94 23.46 5.31
N ALA A 88 8.98 24.31 4.29
CA ALA A 88 7.81 24.64 3.51
C ALA A 88 7.62 23.63 2.37
N ILE A 89 6.46 22.99 2.30
CA ILE A 89 6.14 22.04 1.22
C ILE A 89 5.91 22.82 -0.08
N HIS A 90 6.85 22.71 -1.02
CA HIS A 90 6.77 23.44 -2.29
C HIS A 90 6.00 22.71 -3.38
N LYS A 91 6.00 21.37 -3.36
CA LYS A 91 5.31 20.54 -4.34
C LYS A 91 4.93 19.21 -3.72
N LEU A 92 3.74 18.73 -4.04
CA LEU A 92 3.28 17.40 -3.67
C LEU A 92 3.02 16.58 -4.94
N ASP A 93 3.76 15.48 -5.12
CA ASP A 93 3.65 14.61 -6.29
C ASP A 93 3.00 13.28 -5.91
N TYR A 94 1.75 13.08 -6.33
CA TYR A 94 0.98 11.85 -6.07
C TYR A 94 1.29 10.72 -7.07
N LEU A 95 2.05 10.99 -8.12
CA LEU A 95 2.23 10.10 -9.27
C LEU A 95 3.70 9.70 -9.46
N PHE A 96 4.48 9.60 -8.38
CA PHE A 96 5.87 9.16 -8.48
C PHE A 96 5.94 7.73 -9.04
N LEU A 97 6.06 7.62 -10.36
CA LEU A 97 6.45 6.40 -11.05
C LEU A 97 7.98 6.39 -11.09
N PRO A 98 8.65 5.36 -10.54
CA PRO A 98 10.09 5.21 -10.75
C PRO A 98 10.33 5.10 -12.26
N ARG A 99 11.16 5.98 -12.80
CA ARG A 99 11.70 5.81 -14.17
C ARG A 99 12.74 4.70 -14.20
#